data_AF-A0A8J4UNR0-F1
#
_entry.id   AF-A0A8J4UNR0-F1
#
_cell.length_a   1.000
_cell.length_b   1.000
_cell.length_c   1.000
_cell.angle_alpha   90.00
_cell.angle_beta   90.00
_cell.angle_gamma   90.00
#
_symmetry.space_group_name_H-M   'P 1'
#
loop_
_entity.id
_entity.type
_entity.pdbx_description
1 polymer ?
#
loop_
_entity_poly.entity_id
_entity_poly.type
_entity_poly.pdbx_seq_one_letter_code
_entity_poly.pdbx_strand_id
1 'polypeptide(L)'
;MNLLKSISFGCGKTITSPLFSTESITQSVLKRSFFVRGKKLEFEEDPNAAKSYQAKHIFCVPRKPVGKAGVKRVRDNGFIPAIITGGGLPLQNISIELGRIEGLLLTNKFYKSRKYILNIDDKQKIVGKLSFAQMHPVNEKPIYLKFSRCEEDPTTFTEERLPHLVLEDNRLKKLEQEREIRKEEADLQNIDLSFKPVIKKSN
;
A
#
# COMPACT_ATOMS: atom_id res chain seq x y z
N MET A 1 -19.63 -62.46 -19.82
CA MET A 1 -20.85 -61.68 -19.53
C MET A 1 -20.55 -60.23 -19.86
N ASN A 2 -21.31 -59.65 -20.80
CA ASN A 2 -21.55 -58.21 -21.03
C ASN A 2 -20.32 -57.36 -21.44
N LEU A 3 -20.33 -56.45 -22.40
CA LEU A 3 -21.28 -56.00 -23.43
C LEU A 3 -20.42 -55.07 -24.31
N LEU A 4 -20.16 -55.44 -25.57
CA LEU A 4 -19.67 -54.52 -26.60
C LEU A 4 -20.87 -54.20 -27.50
N LYS A 5 -21.27 -52.92 -27.54
CA LYS A 5 -22.13 -52.26 -28.54
C LYS A 5 -22.07 -50.75 -28.23
N SER A 6 -21.29 -49.99 -29.00
CA SER A 6 -21.68 -49.20 -30.18
C SER A 6 -22.59 -48.00 -29.83
N ILE A 7 -22.22 -46.80 -30.28
CA ILE A 7 -23.10 -45.82 -30.95
C ILE A 7 -22.21 -44.70 -31.52
N SER A 8 -22.33 -44.52 -32.82
CA SER A 8 -21.81 -43.39 -33.59
C SER A 8 -22.88 -42.30 -33.70
N PHE A 9 -22.50 -41.04 -33.46
CA PHE A 9 -23.13 -39.83 -34.00
C PHE A 9 -21.96 -38.84 -34.18
N GLY A 10 -21.73 -38.18 -35.31
CA GLY A 10 -22.69 -37.65 -36.25
C GLY A 10 -22.64 -36.12 -36.16
N CYS A 11 -22.48 -35.47 -37.30
CA CYS A 11 -22.69 -34.04 -37.56
C CYS A 11 -21.52 -33.08 -37.29
N GLY A 12 -21.07 -32.46 -38.38
CA GLY A 12 -20.05 -31.43 -38.36
C GLY A 12 -20.50 -30.16 -37.67
N LYS A 13 -19.53 -29.49 -37.07
CA LYS A 13 -19.53 -28.04 -36.89
C LYS A 13 -18.15 -27.58 -37.29
N THR A 14 -18.05 -27.02 -38.50
CA THR A 14 -17.05 -25.99 -38.81
C THR A 14 -17.28 -24.87 -37.81
N ILE A 15 -16.55 -24.87 -36.70
CA ILE A 15 -16.40 -23.67 -35.90
C ILE A 15 -15.39 -22.83 -36.66
N THR A 16 -15.90 -21.97 -37.54
CA THR A 16 -15.21 -20.78 -37.97
C THR A 16 -14.74 -20.07 -36.71
N SER A 17 -13.45 -20.20 -36.38
CA SER A 17 -12.81 -19.33 -35.42
C SER A 17 -13.08 -17.90 -35.88
N PRO A 18 -13.71 -17.03 -35.07
CA PRO A 18 -13.65 -15.62 -35.39
C PRO A 18 -12.17 -15.27 -35.44
N LEU A 19 -11.78 -14.67 -36.57
CA LEU A 19 -10.51 -14.02 -36.78
C LEU A 19 -10.12 -13.34 -35.47
N PHE A 20 -9.12 -13.87 -34.79
CA PHE A 20 -8.45 -13.14 -33.73
C PHE A 20 -7.95 -11.87 -34.39
N SER A 21 -8.65 -10.77 -34.14
CA SER A 21 -8.19 -9.46 -34.53
C SER A 21 -6.82 -9.32 -33.89
N THR A 22 -5.82 -9.19 -34.76
CA THR A 22 -4.48 -8.76 -34.42
C THR A 22 -4.54 -7.30 -33.99
N GLU A 23 -5.20 -7.03 -32.87
CA GLU A 23 -5.06 -5.78 -32.14
C GLU A 23 -3.84 -5.95 -31.23
N SER A 24 -2.70 -5.76 -31.89
CA SER A 24 -1.57 -5.02 -31.35
C SER A 24 -1.21 -5.32 -29.90
N ILE A 25 -0.28 -6.28 -29.76
CA ILE A 25 0.80 -6.16 -28.78
C ILE A 25 1.51 -4.84 -29.09
N THR A 26 1.07 -3.74 -28.49
CA THR A 26 1.80 -2.47 -28.51
C THR A 26 2.45 -2.28 -27.15
N GLN A 27 3.76 -2.54 -27.16
CA GLN A 27 4.74 -1.74 -26.42
C GLN A 27 4.19 -0.34 -26.18
N SER A 28 4.23 0.11 -24.92
CA SER A 28 4.03 1.49 -24.46
C SER A 28 4.09 2.49 -25.62
N VAL A 29 2.91 2.90 -26.08
CA VAL A 29 2.73 3.74 -27.26
C VAL A 29 3.22 5.14 -26.93
N LEU A 30 4.54 5.34 -27.00
CA LEU A 30 5.13 6.64 -27.33
C LEU A 30 4.95 6.89 -28.83
N LYS A 31 3.71 6.76 -29.37
CA LYS A 31 3.43 7.28 -30.72
C LYS A 31 3.21 8.78 -30.60
N ARG A 32 4.32 9.49 -30.81
CA ARG A 32 4.40 10.77 -31.53
C ARG A 32 3.42 11.85 -31.07
N SER A 33 3.88 12.69 -30.13
CA SER A 33 3.74 14.15 -30.23
C SER A 33 4.54 14.84 -29.14
N PHE A 34 5.85 14.99 -29.34
CA PHE A 34 6.70 15.79 -28.45
C PHE A 34 6.41 17.31 -28.53
N PHE A 35 5.57 17.77 -29.47
CA PHE A 35 5.21 19.18 -29.64
C PHE A 35 3.80 19.39 -30.20
N VAL A 36 2.75 18.89 -29.53
CA VAL A 36 1.37 19.35 -29.80
C VAL A 36 0.94 20.23 -28.63
N ARG A 37 1.22 21.53 -28.73
CA ARG A 37 0.56 22.55 -27.90
C ARG A 37 -0.93 22.54 -28.25
N GLY A 38 -1.80 22.27 -27.27
CA GLY A 38 -3.23 22.57 -27.38
C GLY A 38 -4.19 21.39 -27.48
N LYS A 39 -3.74 20.13 -27.56
CA LYS A 39 -4.65 18.99 -27.34
C LYS A 39 -4.64 18.63 -25.86
N LYS A 40 -5.83 18.56 -25.25
CA LYS A 40 -6.01 17.98 -23.91
C LYS A 40 -5.53 16.52 -24.00
N LEU A 41 -4.39 16.23 -23.37
CA LEU A 41 -3.97 14.86 -23.13
C LEU A 41 -4.93 14.28 -22.11
N GLU A 42 -5.84 13.41 -22.55
CA GLU A 42 -6.61 12.57 -21.65
C GLU A 42 -5.67 11.47 -21.19
N PHE A 43 -5.28 11.52 -19.92
CA PHE A 43 -4.54 10.43 -19.28
C PHE A 43 -5.54 9.32 -18.99
N GLU A 44 -5.49 8.25 -19.79
CA GLU A 44 -6.21 7.01 -19.49
C GLU A 44 -5.44 6.29 -18.37
N GLU A 45 -6.07 6.15 -17.20
CA GLU A 45 -5.51 5.35 -16.11
C GLU A 45 -5.74 3.86 -16.39
N ASP A 46 -4.69 3.06 -16.29
CA ASP A 46 -4.82 1.60 -16.34
C ASP A 46 -5.71 1.10 -15.18
N PRO A 47 -6.87 0.46 -15.46
CA PRO A 47 -7.80 0.03 -14.40
C PRO A 47 -7.22 -1.08 -13.50
N ASN A 48 -6.19 -1.79 -13.96
CA ASN A 48 -5.54 -2.89 -13.23
C ASN A 48 -4.26 -2.45 -12.47
N ALA A 49 -3.89 -1.16 -12.53
CA ALA A 49 -2.73 -0.68 -11.79
C ALA A 49 -2.98 -0.79 -10.27
N ALA A 50 -2.00 -1.32 -9.53
CA ALA A 50 -2.10 -1.40 -8.08
C ALA A 50 -2.17 0.02 -7.48
N LYS A 51 -3.16 0.27 -6.61
CA LYS A 51 -3.34 1.56 -5.93
C LYS A 51 -2.96 1.52 -4.44
N SER A 52 -2.81 0.32 -3.88
CA SER A 52 -2.54 0.10 -2.46
C SER A 52 -1.64 -1.12 -2.22
N TYR A 53 -1.06 -1.15 -1.01
CA TYR A 53 -0.29 -2.26 -0.46
C TYR A 53 -1.09 -2.91 0.67
N GLN A 54 -1.44 -4.18 0.48
CA GLN A 54 -2.11 -4.99 1.51
C GLN A 54 -1.20 -5.21 2.73
N ALA A 55 -1.72 -4.88 3.92
CA ALA A 55 -1.04 -5.12 5.19
C ALA A 55 -0.86 -6.62 5.43
N LYS A 56 0.24 -7.00 6.08
CA LYS A 56 0.54 -8.40 6.42
C LYS A 56 0.73 -8.55 7.91
N HIS A 57 0.21 -9.66 8.43
CA HIS A 57 0.37 -10.04 9.82
C HIS A 57 1.71 -10.74 10.03
N ILE A 58 2.43 -10.31 11.06
CA ILE A 58 3.64 -10.97 11.53
C ILE A 58 3.40 -11.34 12.98
N PHE A 59 3.53 -12.63 13.29
CA PHE A 59 3.43 -13.11 14.66
C PHE A 59 4.77 -12.96 15.37
N CYS A 60 4.70 -12.48 16.60
CA CYS A 60 5.82 -12.08 17.42
C CYS A 60 5.64 -12.60 18.84
N VAL A 61 6.75 -12.90 19.51
CA VAL A 61 6.79 -13.30 20.93
C VAL A 61 7.62 -12.26 21.68
N PRO A 62 7.24 -11.82 22.90
CA PRO A 62 8.04 -10.93 23.70
C PRO A 62 9.34 -11.62 24.14
N ARG A 63 10.46 -10.91 23.98
CA ARG A 63 11.79 -11.46 24.23
C ARG A 63 12.34 -10.95 25.56
N LYS A 64 12.58 -11.87 26.50
CA LYS A 64 13.29 -11.63 27.78
C LYS A 64 14.81 -11.53 27.67
N PRO A 65 15.54 -12.43 26.96
CA PRO A 65 17.00 -12.41 26.98
C PRO A 65 17.54 -11.23 26.16
N VAL A 66 18.29 -10.33 26.81
CA VAL A 66 18.92 -9.14 26.20
C VAL A 66 20.45 -9.33 26.09
N GLY A 67 21.11 -8.59 25.19
CA GLY A 67 22.57 -8.64 25.00
C GLY A 67 23.05 -9.64 23.94
N LYS A 68 24.37 -9.70 23.73
CA LYS A 68 25.00 -10.45 22.63
C LYS A 68 24.73 -11.96 22.70
N ALA A 69 24.91 -12.57 23.87
CA ALA A 69 24.70 -14.00 24.07
C ALA A 69 23.22 -14.40 23.94
N GLY A 70 22.32 -13.59 24.52
CA GLY A 70 20.88 -13.81 24.41
C GLY A 70 20.40 -13.73 22.97
N VAL A 71 20.85 -12.71 22.23
CA VAL A 71 20.55 -12.55 20.81
C VAL A 71 21.08 -13.71 19.96
N LYS A 72 22.29 -14.22 20.25
CA LYS A 72 22.84 -15.39 19.56
C LYS A 72 21.93 -16.62 19.75
N ARG A 73 21.56 -16.91 20.99
CA ARG A 73 20.68 -18.04 21.32
C ARG A 73 19.30 -17.96 20.64
N VAL A 74 18.75 -16.74 20.50
CA VAL A 74 17.49 -16.53 19.76
C VAL A 74 17.63 -16.95 18.30
N ARG A 75 18.75 -16.63 17.64
CA ARG A 75 19.03 -17.05 16.26
C ARG A 75 19.25 -18.55 16.13
N ASP A 76 19.99 -19.14 17.07
CA ASP A 76 20.23 -20.58 17.11
C ASP A 76 18.91 -21.37 17.25
N ASN A 77 17.92 -20.78 17.92
CA ASN A 77 16.56 -21.33 18.05
C ASN A 77 15.65 -21.08 16.83
N GLY A 78 16.15 -20.52 15.73
CA GLY A 78 15.34 -20.24 14.53
C GLY A 78 14.46 -18.99 14.62
N PHE A 79 14.75 -18.07 15.55
CA PHE A 79 14.06 -16.80 15.67
C PHE A 79 14.97 -15.61 15.30
N ILE A 80 14.35 -14.55 14.81
CA ILE A 80 15.00 -13.29 14.50
C ILE A 80 14.77 -12.34 15.68
N PRO A 81 15.84 -11.79 16.28
CA PRO A 81 15.71 -10.74 17.29
C PRO A 81 15.18 -9.46 16.62
N ALA A 82 14.17 -8.84 17.22
CA ALA A 82 13.61 -7.60 16.72
C ALA A 82 13.27 -6.62 17.85
N ILE A 83 13.11 -5.34 17.50
CA ILE A 83 12.65 -4.30 18.41
C ILE A 83 11.53 -3.49 17.79
N ILE A 84 10.63 -3.01 18.65
CA ILE A 84 9.60 -2.03 18.31
C ILE A 84 9.91 -0.74 19.07
N THR A 85 9.95 0.37 18.33
CA THR A 85 10.28 1.72 18.84
C THR A 85 9.32 2.78 18.29
N GLY A 86 9.29 3.98 18.86
CA GLY A 86 8.45 5.09 18.37
C GLY A 86 7.13 5.25 19.12
N GLY A 87 6.38 6.31 18.77
CA GLY A 87 5.10 6.68 19.38
C GLY A 87 5.21 7.17 20.83
N GLY A 88 6.37 7.66 21.27
CA GLY A 88 6.62 8.07 22.66
C GLY A 88 6.61 6.92 23.69
N LEU A 89 6.32 5.69 23.26
CA LEU A 89 6.22 4.51 24.10
C LEU A 89 7.59 3.84 24.30
N PRO A 90 7.80 3.12 25.42
CA PRO A 90 9.05 2.44 25.71
C PRO A 90 9.40 1.41 24.63
N LEU A 91 10.70 1.15 24.49
CA LEU A 91 11.23 0.15 23.56
C LEU A 91 10.74 -1.24 23.97
N GLN A 92 10.22 -2.00 23.01
CA GLN A 92 9.74 -3.36 23.24
C GLN A 92 10.60 -4.35 22.47
N ASN A 93 11.19 -5.31 23.20
CA ASN A 93 12.00 -6.39 22.64
C ASN A 93 11.10 -7.56 22.23
N ILE A 94 11.18 -7.97 20.98
CA ILE A 94 10.40 -9.07 20.42
C ILE A 94 11.31 -10.08 19.69
N SER A 95 10.79 -11.26 19.46
CA SER A 95 11.36 -12.31 18.62
C SER A 95 10.32 -12.72 17.58
N ILE A 96 10.79 -12.89 16.34
CA ILE A 96 9.96 -13.23 15.19
C ILE A 96 10.45 -14.55 14.63
N GLU A 97 9.55 -15.42 14.19
CA GLU A 97 9.93 -16.68 13.56
C GLU A 97 10.63 -16.45 12.21
N LEU A 98 11.76 -17.12 11.98
CA LEU A 98 12.56 -16.95 10.76
C LEU A 98 11.77 -17.30 9.49
N GLY A 99 11.06 -18.44 9.47
CA GLY A 99 10.35 -18.93 8.29
C GLY A 99 9.28 -17.97 7.78
N ARG A 100 8.62 -17.21 8.68
CA ARG A 100 7.62 -16.20 8.29
C ARG A 100 8.26 -15.04 7.52
N ILE A 101 9.45 -14.59 7.94
CA ILE A 101 10.17 -13.51 7.28
C ILE A 101 10.80 -14.01 5.97
N GLU A 102 11.34 -15.24 5.95
CA GLU A 102 11.87 -15.85 4.72
C GLU A 102 10.79 -15.93 3.62
N GLY A 103 9.55 -16.32 3.95
CA GLY A 103 8.44 -16.29 2.98
C GLY A 103 8.12 -14.88 2.45
N LEU A 104 8.23 -13.85 3.29
CA LEU A 104 8.03 -12.46 2.87
C LEU A 104 9.18 -11.94 1.99
N LEU A 105 10.41 -12.39 2.25
CA LEU A 105 11.58 -12.09 1.44
C LEU A 105 11.48 -12.73 0.06
N LEU A 106 11.16 -14.03 -0.02
CA LEU A 106 11.01 -14.77 -1.27
C LEU A 106 9.95 -14.16 -2.20
N THR A 107 8.86 -13.64 -1.64
CA THR A 107 7.80 -13.01 -2.43
C THR A 107 8.13 -11.57 -2.87
N ASN A 108 9.33 -11.07 -2.57
CA ASN A 108 9.75 -9.67 -2.75
C ASN A 108 8.79 -8.66 -2.09
N LYS A 109 7.99 -9.12 -1.11
CA LYS A 109 6.97 -8.34 -0.42
C LYS A 109 7.54 -7.63 0.81
N PHE A 110 8.68 -8.09 1.32
CA PHE A 110 9.28 -7.55 2.53
C PHE A 110 9.80 -6.11 2.40
N TYR A 111 10.43 -5.79 1.26
CA TYR A 111 11.08 -4.49 1.02
C TYR A 111 10.21 -3.48 0.25
N LYS A 112 9.27 -3.95 -0.58
CA LYS A 112 8.50 -3.09 -1.51
C LYS A 112 7.46 -2.19 -0.84
N SER A 113 7.19 -2.41 0.43
CA SER A 113 6.25 -1.66 1.25
C SER A 113 6.12 -2.39 2.58
N ARG A 114 5.67 -1.68 3.61
CA ARG A 114 4.61 -2.14 4.53
C ARG A 114 4.80 -1.57 5.92
N LYS A 115 3.73 -0.94 6.36
CA LYS A 115 3.22 -1.16 7.69
C LYS A 115 2.76 -2.63 7.82
N TYR A 116 3.23 -3.28 8.86
CA TYR A 116 2.89 -4.65 9.22
C TYR A 116 2.03 -4.63 10.48
N ILE A 117 1.13 -5.60 10.58
CA ILE A 117 0.38 -5.83 11.81
C ILE A 117 1.17 -6.85 12.63
N LEU A 118 1.84 -6.37 13.66
CA LEU A 118 2.64 -7.17 14.58
C LEU A 118 1.71 -7.73 15.66
N ASN A 119 1.49 -9.04 15.66
CA ASN A 119 0.70 -9.76 16.66
C ASN A 119 1.65 -10.30 17.74
N ILE A 120 1.62 -9.74 18.94
CA ILE A 120 2.49 -10.11 20.06
C ILE A 120 1.72 -11.04 21.01
N ASP A 121 2.11 -12.31 21.06
CA ASP A 121 1.47 -13.37 21.87
C ASP A 121 -0.07 -13.40 21.76
N ASP A 122 -0.62 -13.02 20.60
CA ASP A 122 -2.07 -12.85 20.32
C ASP A 122 -2.83 -11.91 21.27
N LYS A 123 -2.14 -11.24 22.20
CA LYS A 123 -2.71 -10.31 23.18
C LYS A 123 -2.69 -8.87 22.69
N GLN A 124 -1.66 -8.51 21.94
CA GLN A 124 -1.44 -7.13 21.49
C GLN A 124 -1.21 -7.12 19.98
N LYS A 125 -1.88 -6.19 19.30
CA LYS A 125 -1.66 -5.92 17.87
C LYS A 125 -1.10 -4.51 17.74
N ILE A 126 -0.03 -4.37 16.98
CA ILE A 126 0.63 -3.07 16.76
C ILE A 126 0.88 -2.90 15.27
N VAL A 127 0.51 -1.75 14.71
CA VAL A 127 0.92 -1.39 13.35
C VAL A 127 2.35 -0.87 13.41
N GLY A 128 3.26 -1.59 12.75
CA GLY A 128 4.69 -1.29 12.73
C GLY A 128 5.23 -1.16 11.31
N LYS A 129 5.86 -0.03 11.00
CA LYS A 129 6.62 0.14 9.75
C LYS A 129 8.02 -0.40 9.92
N LEU A 130 8.51 -1.17 8.94
CA LEU A 130 9.90 -1.63 8.94
C LEU A 130 10.84 -0.42 8.78
N SER A 131 11.65 -0.13 9.79
CA SER A 131 12.59 1.00 9.77
C SER A 131 13.99 0.55 9.36
N PHE A 132 14.42 -0.62 9.83
CA PHE A 132 15.75 -1.15 9.55
C PHE A 132 15.73 -2.67 9.53
N ALA A 133 16.40 -3.25 8.54
CA ALA A 133 16.60 -4.69 8.41
C ALA A 133 18.09 -4.96 8.20
N GLN A 134 18.67 -5.78 9.08
CA GLN A 134 20.04 -6.25 8.93
C GLN A 134 20.02 -7.66 8.37
N MET A 135 20.69 -7.85 7.24
CA MET A 135 20.81 -9.13 6.57
C MET A 135 22.20 -9.71 6.78
N HIS A 136 22.31 -11.03 6.73
CA HIS A 136 23.59 -11.72 6.70
C HIS A 136 24.25 -11.50 5.34
N PRO A 137 25.52 -11.04 5.29
CA PRO A 137 26.15 -10.69 4.02
C PRO A 137 26.38 -11.89 3.08
N VAL A 138 26.61 -13.08 3.66
CA VAL A 138 26.83 -14.31 2.88
C VAL A 138 25.53 -15.07 2.58
N ASN A 139 24.74 -15.37 3.63
CA ASN A 139 23.57 -16.25 3.49
C ASN A 139 22.27 -15.50 3.18
N GLU A 140 22.29 -14.17 3.11
CA GLU A 140 21.11 -13.31 2.89
C GLU A 140 19.95 -13.57 3.87
N LYS A 141 20.27 -14.14 5.05
CA LYS A 141 19.28 -14.40 6.11
C LYS A 141 19.07 -13.15 6.98
N PRO A 142 17.85 -12.85 7.43
CA PRO A 142 17.59 -11.74 8.33
C PRO A 142 18.24 -12.01 9.71
N ILE A 143 19.12 -11.09 10.14
CA ILE A 143 19.87 -11.16 11.40
C ILE A 143 19.19 -10.36 12.51
N TYR A 144 18.57 -9.23 12.15
CA TYR A 144 17.97 -8.29 13.08
C TYR A 144 16.98 -7.38 12.36
N LEU A 145 15.84 -7.10 13.00
CA LEU A 145 14.80 -6.21 12.46
C LEU A 145 14.42 -5.13 13.47
N LYS A 146 14.11 -3.93 12.95
CA LYS A 146 13.60 -2.80 13.74
C LYS A 146 12.32 -2.28 13.11
N PHE A 147 11.30 -2.16 13.94
CA PHE A 147 10.01 -1.59 13.57
C PHE A 147 9.78 -0.26 14.32
N SER A 148 9.16 0.69 13.61
CA SER A 148 8.64 1.94 14.17
C SER A 148 7.12 1.85 14.31
N ARG A 149 6.57 2.19 15.48
CA ARG A 149 5.13 2.26 15.73
C ARG A 149 4.50 3.32 14.83
N CYS A 150 3.33 2.98 14.29
CA CYS A 150 2.46 3.91 13.59
C CYS A 150 1.23 4.22 14.44
N GLU A 151 0.60 5.37 14.22
CA GLU A 151 -0.58 5.84 14.95
C GLU A 151 -1.89 5.17 14.50
N GLU A 152 -1.84 4.35 13.44
CA GLU A 152 -3.02 3.71 12.88
C GLU A 152 -3.56 2.58 13.76
N ASP A 153 -4.89 2.46 13.77
CA ASP A 153 -5.57 1.41 14.52
C ASP A 153 -5.31 0.02 13.91
N PRO A 154 -4.79 -0.94 14.69
CA PRO A 154 -4.42 -2.27 14.19
C PRO A 154 -5.61 -3.14 13.78
N THR A 155 -6.83 -2.78 14.21
CA THR A 155 -8.07 -3.49 13.85
C THR A 155 -8.64 -3.02 12.52
N THR A 156 -8.46 -1.75 12.19
CA THR A 156 -9.06 -1.11 11.02
C THR A 156 -8.08 -1.07 9.85
N PHE A 157 -6.78 -1.03 10.15
CA PHE A 157 -5.73 -0.95 9.15
C PHE A 157 -5.66 -2.22 8.30
N THR A 158 -5.99 -2.11 7.02
CA THR A 158 -5.97 -3.20 6.04
C THR A 158 -4.98 -2.95 4.93
N GLU A 159 -4.86 -1.71 4.47
CA GLU A 159 -4.09 -1.34 3.29
C GLU A 159 -3.37 0.01 3.45
N GLU A 160 -2.16 0.10 2.90
CA GLU A 160 -1.40 1.35 2.79
C GLU A 160 -1.50 1.88 1.35
N ARG A 161 -1.94 3.12 1.16
CA ARG A 161 -2.00 3.72 -0.17
C ARG A 161 -0.60 4.00 -0.74
N LEU A 162 -0.43 3.92 -2.06
CA LEU A 162 0.86 4.18 -2.70
C LEU A 162 1.35 5.63 -2.46
N PRO A 163 2.65 5.84 -2.18
CA PRO A 163 3.16 7.15 -1.81
C PRO A 163 3.02 8.20 -2.92
N HIS A 164 3.15 7.80 -4.18
CA HIS A 164 2.98 8.73 -5.30
C HIS A 164 1.52 9.18 -5.47
N LEU A 165 0.55 8.27 -5.26
CA LEU A 165 -0.87 8.62 -5.29
C LEU A 165 -1.25 9.55 -4.14
N VAL A 166 -0.68 9.32 -2.95
CA VAL A 166 -0.86 10.22 -1.80
C VAL A 166 -0.29 11.61 -2.11
N LEU A 167 0.86 11.69 -2.77
CA LEU A 167 1.46 12.96 -3.20
C LEU A 167 0.57 13.71 -4.20
N GLU A 168 0.05 13.03 -5.22
CA GLU A 168 -0.83 13.65 -6.23
C GLU A 168 -2.14 14.14 -5.61
N ASP A 169 -2.79 13.34 -4.75
CA ASP A 169 -3.98 13.75 -4.02
C ASP A 169 -3.74 15.03 -3.19
N ASN A 170 -2.63 15.08 -2.45
CA ASN A 170 -2.28 16.23 -1.63
C ASN A 170 -2.05 17.48 -2.47
N ARG A 171 -1.42 17.31 -3.65
CA ARG A 171 -1.21 18.38 -4.62
C ARG A 171 -2.54 18.92 -5.16
N LEU A 172 -3.47 18.03 -5.53
CA LEU A 172 -4.79 18.42 -6.04
C LEU A 172 -5.60 19.16 -4.98
N LYS A 173 -5.66 18.63 -3.76
CA LYS A 173 -6.33 19.28 -2.61
C LYS A 173 -5.81 20.67 -2.36
N LYS A 174 -4.49 20.87 -2.45
CA LYS A 174 -3.89 22.20 -2.27
C LYS A 174 -4.34 23.18 -3.36
N LEU A 175 -4.40 22.74 -4.61
CA LEU A 175 -4.88 23.57 -5.72
C LEU A 175 -6.36 23.91 -5.59
N GLU A 176 -7.17 22.99 -5.09
CA GLU A 176 -8.59 23.23 -4.80
C GLU A 176 -8.75 24.27 -3.69
N GLN A 177 -8.03 24.11 -2.57
CA GLN A 177 -8.01 25.09 -1.47
C GLN A 177 -7.59 26.49 -1.95
N GLU A 178 -6.53 26.59 -2.76
CA GLU A 178 -6.09 27.88 -3.32
C GLU A 178 -7.15 28.53 -4.22
N ARG A 179 -7.95 27.72 -4.95
CA ARG A 179 -9.06 28.23 -5.78
C ARG A 179 -10.23 28.69 -4.93
N GLU A 180 -10.55 27.97 -3.86
CA GLU A 180 -11.61 28.33 -2.91
C GLU A 180 -11.28 29.65 -2.22
N ILE A 181 -10.07 29.78 -1.67
CA ILE A 181 -9.59 31.01 -1.04
C ILE A 181 -9.69 32.19 -2.01
N ARG A 182 -9.22 32.03 -3.25
CA ARG A 182 -9.30 33.10 -4.26
C ARG A 182 -10.75 33.48 -4.59
N LYS A 183 -11.67 32.51 -4.58
CA LYS A 183 -13.08 32.77 -4.82
C LYS A 183 -13.72 33.51 -3.65
N GLU A 184 -13.43 33.11 -2.41
CA GLU A 184 -13.88 33.81 -1.21
C GLU A 184 -13.36 35.24 -1.16
N GLU A 185 -12.10 35.47 -1.52
CA GLU A 185 -11.53 36.82 -1.62
C GLU A 185 -12.26 37.68 -2.66
N ALA A 186 -12.58 37.12 -3.82
CA ALA A 186 -13.35 37.81 -4.85
C ALA A 186 -14.78 38.11 -4.39
N ASP A 187 -15.41 37.17 -3.69
CA ASP A 187 -16.77 37.34 -3.15
C ASP A 187 -16.79 38.43 -2.08
N LEU A 188 -15.81 38.48 -1.17
CA LEU A 188 -15.65 39.54 -0.17
C LEU A 188 -15.45 40.93 -0.80
N GLN A 189 -14.68 41.01 -1.88
CA GLN A 189 -14.49 42.27 -2.62
C GLN A 189 -15.78 42.75 -3.32
N ASN A 190 -16.67 41.82 -3.67
CA ASN A 190 -17.97 42.11 -4.29
C ASN A 190 -19.07 42.46 -3.28
N ILE A 191 -18.82 42.38 -1.97
CA ILE A 191 -19.78 42.83 -0.96
C ILE A 191 -19.84 44.35 -0.97
N ASP A 192 -20.99 44.90 -1.34
CA ASP A 192 -21.23 46.33 -1.33
C ASP A 192 -21.35 46.85 0.12
N LEU A 193 -20.26 47.42 0.63
CA LEU A 193 -20.18 48.01 1.98
C LEU A 193 -21.00 49.31 2.12
N SER A 194 -21.62 49.81 1.05
CA SER A 194 -22.41 51.04 1.08
C SER A 194 -23.81 50.87 1.68
N PHE A 195 -24.19 49.65 2.10
CA PHE A 195 -25.48 49.37 2.71
C PHE A 195 -25.63 50.07 4.07
N LYS A 196 -26.15 51.30 4.07
CA LYS A 196 -26.53 52.01 5.30
C LYS A 196 -27.78 51.35 5.89
N PRO A 197 -27.72 50.78 7.10
CA PRO A 197 -28.92 50.23 7.72
C PRO A 197 -29.93 51.35 7.93
N VAL A 198 -31.15 51.16 7.41
CA VAL A 198 -32.25 52.08 7.64
C VAL A 198 -32.66 51.97 9.10
N ILE A 199 -32.22 52.93 9.92
CA ILE A 199 -32.65 53.04 11.32
C ILE A 199 -34.11 53.50 11.29
N LYS A 200 -35.06 52.57 11.48
CA LYS A 200 -36.46 52.92 11.73
C LYS A 200 -36.55 53.53 13.12
N LYS A 201 -36.84 54.83 13.22
CA LYS A 201 -37.18 55.45 14.50
C LYS A 201 -38.48 54.83 14.99
N SER A 202 -38.45 54.16 16.15
CA SER A 202 -39.66 53.77 16.86
C SER A 202 -40.34 55.04 17.39
N ASN A 203 -41.60 55.23 17.01
CA ASN A 203 -42.48 56.27 17.56
C ASN A 203 -42.85 55.98 19.01
#